data_AF-A0A8T5LQN4-F1
#
_entry.id   AF-A0A8T5LQN4-F1
#
_cell.length_a   1.000
_cell.length_b   1.000
_cell.length_c   1.000
_cell.angle_alpha   90.00
_cell.angle_beta   90.00
_cell.angle_gamma   90.00
#
_symmetry.space_group_name_H-M   'P 1'
#
loop_
_entity.id
_entity.type
_entity.pdbx_description
1 polymer ?
#
loop_
_entity_poly.entity_id
_entity_poly.type
_entity_poly.pdbx_seq_one_letter_code
_entity_poly.pdbx_strand_id
1 'polypeptide(L)'
;VIAYGDMLYRALDAVEKAKKQGIDVGLINHPTLNVVDEETMKLLKRAPFVLLVESQSYLTGVGVKFADWLAERDIKINYKHMGATKSGLGGQEEQIPYQGLAPEDILAKIKALAR
;
A
#
# COMPACT_ATOMS: atom_id res chain seq x y z
N VAL A 1 -4.38 -2.85 -3.66
CA VAL A 1 -3.26 -2.61 -2.74
C VAL A 1 -1.96 -2.77 -3.50
N ILE A 2 -0.96 -1.92 -3.25
CA ILE A 2 0.37 -1.98 -3.84
C ILE A 2 1.35 -2.16 -2.69
N ALA A 3 2.28 -3.11 -2.81
CA ALA A 3 3.31 -3.33 -1.80
C ALA A 3 4.55 -3.93 -2.46
N TYR A 4 5.63 -4.02 -1.69
CA TYR A 4 6.88 -4.64 -2.12
C TYR A 4 7.69 -5.08 -0.90
N GLY A 5 8.76 -5.83 -1.13
CA GLY A 5 9.66 -6.29 -0.08
C GLY A 5 8.92 -7.04 1.02
N ASP A 6 9.23 -6.68 2.26
CA ASP A 6 8.67 -7.32 3.46
C ASP A 6 7.18 -6.98 3.67
N MET A 7 6.69 -5.88 3.10
CA MET A 7 5.26 -5.53 3.15
C MET A 7 4.41 -6.34 2.18
N LEU A 8 4.99 -7.00 1.17
CA LEU A 8 4.23 -7.71 0.16
C LEU A 8 3.40 -8.86 0.74
N TYR A 9 4.04 -9.76 1.50
CA TYR A 9 3.33 -10.91 2.08
C TYR A 9 2.36 -10.51 3.20
N ARG A 10 2.67 -9.42 3.92
CA ARG A 10 1.80 -8.86 4.95
C ARG A 10 0.54 -8.23 4.34
N ALA A 11 0.71 -7.52 3.23
CA ALA A 11 -0.39 -7.00 2.44
C ALA A 11 -1.21 -8.13 1.79
N LEU A 12 -0.58 -9.24 1.38
CA LEU A 12 -1.28 -10.42 0.89
C LEU A 12 -2.22 -11.00 1.93
N ASP A 13 -1.76 -11.19 3.16
CA ASP A 13 -2.63 -11.66 4.26
C ASP A 13 -3.83 -10.72 4.48
N ALA A 14 -3.59 -9.41 4.52
CA ALA A 14 -4.66 -8.42 4.65
C ALA A 14 -5.66 -8.46 3.48
N VAL A 15 -5.18 -8.58 2.24
CA VAL A 15 -6.02 -8.68 1.03
C VAL A 15 -6.85 -9.96 1.03
N GLU A 16 -6.27 -11.11 1.38
CA GLU A 16 -7.02 -12.37 1.45
C GLU A 16 -8.07 -12.33 2.57
N LYS A 17 -7.76 -11.72 3.72
CA LYS A 17 -8.75 -11.47 4.78
C LYS A 17 -9.87 -10.53 4.33
N ALA A 18 -9.57 -9.51 3.53
CA ALA A 18 -10.56 -8.58 2.99
C ALA A 18 -11.50 -9.28 1.98
N LYS A 19 -10.95 -10.09 1.07
CA LYS A 19 -11.74 -10.89 0.11
C LYS A 19 -12.68 -11.86 0.81
N LYS A 20 -12.22 -12.54 1.87
CA LYS A 20 -13.07 -13.41 2.72
C LYS A 20 -14.23 -12.66 3.37
N GLN A 21 -14.12 -11.34 3.50
CA GLN A 21 -15.17 -10.46 4.05
C GLN A 21 -16.00 -9.78 2.96
N GLY A 22 -15.89 -10.22 1.70
CA GLY A 22 -16.66 -9.72 0.57
C GLY A 22 -16.12 -8.42 -0.04
N ILE A 23 -14.91 -7.97 0.33
CA ILE A 23 -14.27 -6.80 -0.26
C ILE A 23 -13.40 -7.27 -1.42
N ASP A 24 -13.82 -6.96 -2.66
CA ASP A 24 -13.01 -7.26 -3.84
C ASP A 24 -11.83 -6.28 -3.96
N VAL A 25 -10.65 -6.77 -3.58
CA VAL A 25 -9.41 -5.98 -3.57
C VAL A 25 -8.25 -6.82 -4.11
N GLY A 26 -7.51 -6.27 -5.06
CA GLY A 26 -6.30 -6.88 -5.62
C GLY A 26 -5.01 -6.48 -4.89
N LEU A 27 -3.95 -7.25 -5.12
CA LEU A 27 -2.58 -6.94 -4.68
C LEU A 27 -1.65 -6.85 -5.90
N ILE A 28 -0.83 -5.79 -5.95
CA ILE A 28 0.22 -5.59 -6.95
C ILE A 28 1.57 -5.55 -6.24
N ASN A 29 2.52 -6.35 -6.73
CA ASN A 29 3.92 -6.25 -6.31
C ASN A 29 4.62 -5.16 -7.13
N HIS A 30 5.21 -4.17 -6.46
CA HIS A 30 5.97 -3.10 -7.10
C HIS A 30 7.46 -3.15 -6.68
N PRO A 31 8.24 -4.13 -7.19
CA PRO A 31 9.59 -4.39 -6.69
C PRO A 31 10.63 -3.36 -7.15
N THR A 32 10.35 -2.59 -8.21
CA THR A 32 11.29 -1.61 -8.79
C THR A 32 10.91 -0.19 -8.39
N LEU A 33 11.34 0.22 -7.19
CA LEU A 33 10.83 1.41 -6.48
C LEU A 33 10.99 2.74 -7.21
N ASN A 34 11.98 2.83 -8.10
CA ASN A 34 12.33 4.07 -8.77
C ASN A 34 11.76 4.20 -10.19
N VAL A 35 11.07 3.17 -10.70
CA VAL A 35 10.55 3.14 -12.08
C VAL A 35 9.04 2.99 -12.07
N VAL A 36 8.37 3.81 -12.88
CA VAL A 36 6.93 3.70 -13.10
C VAL A 36 6.60 2.50 -13.99
N ASP A 37 5.59 1.73 -13.59
CA ASP A 37 5.01 0.67 -14.42
C ASP A 37 3.73 1.20 -15.08
N GLU A 38 3.81 1.48 -16.38
CA GLU A 38 2.70 2.04 -17.15
C GLU A 38 1.51 1.10 -17.29
N GLU A 39 1.73 -0.21 -17.28
CA GLU A 39 0.64 -1.19 -17.34
C GLU A 39 -0.10 -1.24 -16.01
N THR A 40 0.63 -1.18 -14.90
CA THR A 40 0.03 -0.98 -13.57
C THR A 40 -0.77 0.32 -13.53
N MET A 41 -0.23 1.44 -14.01
CA MET A 41 -0.96 2.72 -14.00
C MET A 41 -2.27 2.67 -14.79
N LYS A 42 -2.30 1.98 -15.93
CA LYS A 42 -3.54 1.74 -16.71
C LYS A 42 -4.55 0.91 -15.94
N LEU A 43 -4.10 -0.12 -15.22
CA LEU A 43 -4.97 -0.95 -14.38
C LEU A 43 -5.58 -0.14 -13.23
N LEU A 44 -4.78 0.69 -12.56
CA LEU A 44 -5.21 1.50 -11.42
C LEU A 44 -6.33 2.49 -11.77
N LYS A 45 -6.40 2.99 -13.01
CA LYS A 45 -7.48 3.90 -13.46
C LYS A 45 -8.89 3.34 -13.26
N ARG A 46 -9.04 2.02 -13.19
CA ARG A 46 -10.33 1.34 -13.03
C ARG A 46 -10.67 1.02 -11.58
N ALA A 47 -9.73 1.21 -10.66
CA ALA A 47 -9.93 0.88 -9.26
C ALA A 47 -10.69 2.02 -8.54
N PRO A 48 -11.52 1.71 -7.53
CA PRO A 48 -12.19 2.74 -6.72
C PRO A 48 -11.21 3.43 -5.76
N PHE A 49 -10.16 2.72 -5.32
CA PHE A 49 -9.12 3.26 -4.45
C PHE A 49 -7.78 2.58 -4.72
N VAL A 50 -6.70 3.23 -4.29
CA VAL A 50 -5.36 2.66 -4.26
C VAL A 50 -4.75 2.89 -2.88
N LEU A 51 -4.23 1.82 -2.30
CA LEU A 51 -3.49 1.83 -1.06
C LEU A 51 -2.08 1.30 -1.30
N LEU A 52 -1.06 2.14 -1.16
CA LEU A 52 0.33 1.70 -1.14
C LEU A 52 0.78 1.42 0.29
N VAL A 53 1.46 0.29 0.51
CA VAL A 53 1.97 -0.10 1.83
C VAL A 53 3.46 -0.39 1.72
N GLU A 54 4.26 0.32 2.50
CA GLU A 54 5.71 0.19 2.54
C GLU A 54 6.23 0.25 3.99
N SER A 55 7.40 -0.34 4.24
CA SER A 55 8.11 -0.25 5.53
C SER A 55 9.07 0.94 5.59
N GLN A 56 9.13 1.75 4.52
CA GLN A 56 9.93 2.98 4.44
C GLN A 56 9.18 4.19 5.01
N SER A 57 9.88 5.31 5.14
CA SER A 57 9.34 6.58 5.64
C SER A 57 8.08 7.00 4.89
N TYR A 58 7.01 7.31 5.63
CA TYR A 58 5.78 7.86 5.08
C TYR A 58 6.00 9.18 4.31
N LEU A 59 6.99 9.99 4.71
CA LEU A 59 7.24 11.32 4.17
C LEU A 59 8.15 11.32 2.93
N THR A 60 8.96 10.28 2.75
CA THR A 60 10.03 10.27 1.73
C THR A 60 10.12 8.95 0.96
N GLY A 61 9.26 8.00 1.28
CA GLY A 61 9.20 6.69 0.64
C GLY A 61 8.54 6.72 -0.74
N VAL A 62 8.28 5.53 -1.26
CA VAL A 62 7.68 5.32 -2.58
C VAL A 62 6.27 5.88 -2.63
N GLY A 63 5.52 5.87 -1.54
CA GLY A 63 4.15 6.35 -1.49
C GLY A 63 3.99 7.81 -1.94
N VAL A 64 4.94 8.67 -1.57
CA VAL A 64 4.95 10.06 -2.01
C VAL A 64 5.25 10.14 -3.51
N LYS A 65 6.28 9.45 -3.97
CA LYS A 65 6.63 9.39 -5.40
C LYS A 65 5.51 8.80 -6.26
N PHE A 66 4.79 7.81 -5.73
CA PHE A 66 3.70 7.15 -6.42
C PHE A 66 2.49 8.08 -6.58
N ALA A 67 2.23 8.94 -5.59
CA ALA A 67 1.23 9.99 -5.71
C ALA A 67 1.58 10.96 -6.85
N ASP A 68 2.84 11.36 -6.97
CA ASP A 68 3.32 12.21 -8.08
C ASP A 68 3.11 11.51 -9.43
N TRP A 69 3.46 10.22 -9.54
CA TRP A 69 3.24 9.46 -10.79
C TRP A 69 1.77 9.37 -11.21
N LEU A 70 0.85 9.23 -10.25
CA LEU A 70 -0.58 9.26 -10.51
C LEU A 70 -1.02 10.64 -11.00
N ALA A 71 -0.52 11.71 -10.37
CA ALA A 71 -0.83 13.09 -10.72
C ALA A 71 -0.31 13.46 -12.12
N GLU A 72 0.93 13.12 -12.45
CA GLU A 72 1.53 13.33 -13.78
C GLU A 72 0.72 12.69 -14.92
N ARG A 73 -0.05 11.64 -14.61
CA ARG A 73 -0.85 10.87 -15.58
C ARG A 73 -2.35 11.22 -15.55
N ASP A 74 -2.72 12.29 -14.83
CA ASP A 74 -4.10 12.71 -14.57
C ASP A 74 -4.99 11.55 -14.06
N ILE A 75 -4.41 10.66 -13.23
CA ILE A 75 -5.13 9.54 -12.63
C ILE A 75 -5.80 10.03 -11.34
N LYS A 76 -7.08 10.41 -11.45
CA LYS A 76 -7.90 10.84 -10.32
C LYS A 76 -8.48 9.63 -9.59
N ILE A 77 -7.86 9.27 -8.48
CA ILE A 77 -8.26 8.12 -7.66
C ILE A 77 -8.12 8.42 -6.18
N ASN A 78 -8.89 7.74 -5.32
CA ASN A 78 -8.70 7.79 -3.88
C ASN A 78 -7.40 7.07 -3.50
N TYR A 79 -6.28 7.79 -3.61
CA TYR A 79 -4.95 7.30 -3.24
C TYR A 79 -4.66 7.58 -1.78
N LYS A 80 -4.17 6.55 -1.08
CA LYS A 80 -3.53 6.66 0.25
C LYS A 80 -2.30 5.78 0.30
N HIS A 81 -1.39 6.09 1.22
CA HIS A 81 -0.27 5.22 1.54
C HIS A 81 -0.11 5.03 3.05
N MET A 82 0.59 3.96 3.40
CA MET A 82 1.01 3.61 4.75
C MET A 82 2.52 3.41 4.72
N GLY A 83 3.22 4.01 5.69
CA GLY A 83 4.67 3.96 5.84
C GLY A 83 5.07 4.20 7.29
N ALA A 84 6.35 4.09 7.58
CA ALA A 84 6.92 4.37 8.89
C ALA A 84 6.75 5.86 9.25
N THR A 85 6.25 6.13 10.45
CA THR A 85 5.98 7.49 10.96
C THR A 85 6.63 7.74 12.32
N LYS A 86 7.15 6.70 12.97
CA LYS A 86 7.77 6.74 14.29
C LYS A 86 9.24 6.32 14.19
N SER A 87 10.02 6.64 15.22
CA SER A 87 11.37 6.10 15.38
C SER A 87 11.38 4.57 15.36
N GLY A 88 12.51 3.98 14.95
CA GLY A 88 12.67 2.53 14.88
C GLY A 88 12.56 1.85 16.25
N LEU A 89 11.97 0.66 16.28
CA LEU A 89 11.83 -0.20 17.45
C LEU A 89 12.17 -1.65 17.08
N GLY A 90 13.31 -2.14 17.55
CA GLY A 90 13.66 -3.57 17.46
C GLY A 90 13.84 -4.10 16.04
N GLY A 91 13.55 -5.40 15.86
CA GLY A 91 13.57 -6.08 14.58
C GLY A 91 12.24 -5.91 13.83
N GLN A 92 12.07 -6.61 12.70
CA GLN A 92 10.84 -6.47 11.91
C GLN A 92 9.58 -6.90 12.66
N GLU A 93 9.68 -7.87 13.58
CA GLU A 93 8.54 -8.37 14.33
C GLU A 93 7.97 -7.32 15.30
N GLU A 94 8.83 -6.50 15.90
CA GLU A 94 8.42 -5.39 16.77
C GLU A 94 8.13 -4.12 15.97
N GLN A 95 8.98 -3.82 14.98
CA GLN A 95 8.92 -2.59 14.20
C GLN A 95 7.61 -2.47 13.43
N ILE A 96 7.18 -3.52 12.72
CA ILE A 96 6.03 -3.43 11.81
C ILE A 96 4.71 -3.13 12.55
N PRO A 97 4.34 -3.86 13.62
CA PRO A 97 3.17 -3.51 14.42
C PRO A 97 3.31 -2.16 15.12
N TYR A 98 4.51 -1.81 15.61
CA TYR A 98 4.74 -0.52 16.26
C TYR A 98 4.47 0.67 15.34
N GLN A 99 4.78 0.53 14.05
CA GLN A 99 4.51 1.52 13.00
C GLN A 99 3.04 1.54 12.54
N GLY A 100 2.19 0.59 12.99
CA GLY A 100 0.82 0.43 12.49
C GLY A 100 0.77 -0.13 11.07
N LEU A 101 1.70 -1.03 10.76
CA LEU A 101 1.86 -1.67 9.44
C LEU A 101 1.57 -3.18 9.50
N ALA A 102 0.98 -3.69 10.58
CA ALA A 102 0.63 -5.11 10.65
C ALA A 102 -0.48 -5.46 9.64
N PRO A 103 -0.65 -6.74 9.26
CA PRO A 103 -1.74 -7.15 8.37
C PRO A 103 -3.12 -6.65 8.81
N GLU A 104 -3.36 -6.61 10.13
CA GLU A 104 -4.60 -6.10 10.74
C GLU A 104 -4.80 -4.61 10.49
N ASP A 105 -3.74 -3.81 10.57
CA ASP A 105 -3.77 -2.37 10.29
C ASP A 105 -4.04 -2.11 8.81
N ILE A 106 -3.40 -2.88 7.92
CA ILE A 106 -3.62 -2.81 6.48
C ILE A 106 -5.07 -3.17 6.15
N LEU A 107 -5.60 -4.25 6.74
CA LEU A 107 -6.99 -4.66 6.58
C LEU A 107 -7.96 -3.58 7.06
N ALA A 108 -7.70 -2.97 8.22
CA ALA A 108 -8.50 -1.86 8.72
C ALA A 108 -8.51 -0.68 7.75
N LYS A 109 -7.36 -0.36 7.14
CA LYS A 109 -7.25 0.69 6.14
C LYS A 109 -7.99 0.36 4.85
N ILE A 110 -7.89 -0.88 4.36
CA ILE A 110 -8.66 -1.37 3.21
C ILE A 110 -10.16 -1.19 3.46
N LYS A 111 -10.66 -1.64 4.62
CA LYS A 111 -12.07 -1.50 5.00
C LYS A 111 -12.52 -0.05 5.06
N ALA A 112 -11.66 0.86 5.53
CA ALA A 112 -11.98 2.28 5.60
C ALA A 112 -12.09 2.92 4.20
N LEU A 113 -11.31 2.43 3.23
CA LEU A 113 -11.30 2.94 1.85
C LEU A 113 -12.35 2.30 0.94
N ALA A 114 -12.80 1.10 1.27
CA ALA A 114 -13.83 0.38 0.53
C ALA A 114 -15.28 0.79 0.90
N ARG A 115 -15.43 1.81 1.75
CA ARG A 115 -16.73 2.37 2.18
C ARG A 115 -17.20 3.47 1.24
#